data_AF-A0A4Y3RAF6-F1
#
_entry.id   AF-A0A4Y3RAF6-F1
#
_cell.length_a   1.000
_cell.length_b   1.000
_cell.length_c   1.000
_cell.angle_alpha   90.00
_cell.angle_beta   90.00
_cell.angle_gamma   90.00
#
_symmetry.space_group_name_H-M   'P 1'
#
loop_
_entity.id
_entity.type
_entity.pdbx_description
1 polymer ?
#
loop_
_entity_poly.entity_id
_entity_poly.type
_entity_poly.pdbx_seq_one_letter_code
_entity_poly.pdbx_strand_id
1 'polypeptide(L)'
;MRRTARTGDPDTPATSATPAAPAVTSAPAVPAGADRVEAASVDADPVGAEPVDTGPARPSGRGQPDPSRAPGAAPAPAGPASSAPPSPSPAPHARRMADTTLEWVLGHREWFRLPSDVLRYDSNVDFTLKPLGELTQLCVAIEAHSPPGSAARAAAAELLEFAWQETDEGELFAELQRAEPFATYPMEIYGAFTATGRRHPGYEHAAGVVARTRGWRNTEQNPTRRLGLVNAERRLGIPPHTSQEEALRRTWTGGRPEPWTFERAAGYGLTHVVFHLSDWGLSPGRVPAGLAGYLETWLPAWLDGCLEDEQWDLGAELLAVSACLPAPPPAAPTEEAWERMADAQDADGGLVEIGPGRRREPLPRDFVHCYHPTLVAAFAATLAVSRLSGGGGGRPPAAGTVRTPSSPGPGGHR
;
A
#
# COMPACT_ATOMS: atom_id res chain seq x y z
N MET A 1 67.43 -13.96 -35.02
CA MET A 1 68.70 -13.24 -34.75
C MET A 1 68.40 -12.20 -33.67
N ARG A 2 69.00 -12.09 -32.48
CA ARG A 2 70.16 -12.68 -31.81
C ARG A 2 69.82 -12.80 -30.30
N ARG A 3 70.38 -13.84 -29.67
CA ARG A 3 70.47 -14.05 -28.21
C ARG A 3 71.68 -13.30 -27.64
N THR A 4 71.59 -12.87 -26.37
CA THR A 4 72.62 -12.85 -25.30
C THR A 4 71.88 -12.47 -23.99
N ALA A 5 71.70 -13.25 -22.92
CA ALA A 5 72.56 -14.09 -22.05
C ALA A 5 73.43 -13.31 -21.05
N ARG A 6 73.08 -13.37 -19.75
CA ARG A 6 73.90 -13.44 -18.49
C ARG A 6 72.96 -13.32 -17.27
N THR A 7 72.68 -14.37 -16.47
CA THR A 7 73.41 -15.01 -15.34
C THR A 7 73.58 -14.16 -14.07
N GLY A 8 72.99 -14.62 -12.95
CA GLY A 8 73.28 -14.21 -11.57
C GLY A 8 72.19 -14.72 -10.59
N ASP A 9 72.58 -15.57 -9.65
CA ASP A 9 71.80 -16.48 -8.77
C ASP A 9 71.60 -15.87 -7.33
N PRO A 10 71.20 -16.60 -6.25
CA PRO A 10 69.85 -16.72 -5.69
C PRO A 10 69.70 -16.22 -4.21
N ASP A 11 68.55 -16.55 -3.61
CA ASP A 11 68.23 -16.67 -2.18
C ASP A 11 67.91 -15.42 -1.34
N THR A 12 66.62 -15.19 -1.08
CA THR A 12 66.06 -14.91 0.28
C THR A 12 64.54 -15.19 0.29
N PRO A 13 63.97 -15.87 1.31
CA PRO A 13 62.57 -16.28 1.32
C PRO A 13 61.60 -15.25 1.94
N ALA A 14 60.38 -15.32 1.43
CA ALA A 14 59.05 -15.01 1.98
C ALA A 14 58.92 -14.27 3.31
N THR A 15 58.10 -13.19 3.31
CA THR A 15 56.83 -13.12 4.07
C THR A 15 56.05 -11.88 3.60
N SER A 16 54.89 -12.08 2.98
CA SER A 16 53.89 -11.02 2.81
C SER A 16 52.52 -11.66 2.97
N ALA A 17 51.90 -11.39 4.11
CA ALA A 17 50.56 -11.81 4.45
C ALA A 17 49.55 -11.01 3.59
N THR A 18 48.70 -11.72 2.86
CA THR A 18 47.50 -11.19 2.24
C THR A 18 46.37 -11.18 3.28
N PRO A 19 45.64 -10.08 3.49
CA PRO A 19 44.47 -10.09 4.34
C PRO A 19 43.32 -10.83 3.65
N ALA A 20 42.67 -11.72 4.41
CA ALA A 20 41.52 -12.50 4.00
C ALA A 20 40.31 -11.61 3.70
N ALA A 21 39.62 -11.91 2.59
CA ALA A 21 38.30 -11.37 2.28
C ALA A 21 37.23 -11.97 3.22
N PRO A 22 36.19 -11.21 3.60
CA PRO A 22 35.12 -11.73 4.44
C PRO A 22 34.23 -12.70 3.66
N ALA A 23 33.83 -13.77 4.34
CA ALA A 23 32.97 -14.82 3.84
C ALA A 23 31.55 -14.29 3.53
N VAL A 24 31.10 -14.52 2.30
CA VAL A 24 29.71 -14.35 1.88
C VAL A 24 28.93 -15.54 2.43
N THR A 25 28.03 -15.31 3.38
CA THR A 25 27.10 -16.31 3.90
C THR A 25 26.02 -16.60 2.85
N SER A 26 26.02 -17.82 2.34
CA SER A 26 24.98 -18.35 1.44
C SER A 26 23.62 -18.42 2.14
N ALA A 27 22.57 -18.01 1.44
CA ALA A 27 21.18 -18.18 1.85
C ALA A 27 20.80 -19.68 1.97
N PRO A 28 19.85 -20.05 2.85
CA PRO A 28 19.44 -21.43 3.03
C PRO A 28 18.64 -21.94 1.82
N ALA A 29 18.93 -23.18 1.42
CA ALA A 29 18.23 -23.89 0.37
C ALA A 29 16.81 -24.31 0.81
N VAL A 30 15.82 -24.03 -0.03
CA VAL A 30 14.43 -24.50 0.11
C VAL A 30 14.36 -25.99 -0.31
N PRO A 31 13.66 -26.87 0.43
CA PRO A 31 13.59 -28.28 0.08
C PRO A 31 12.68 -28.51 -1.15
N ALA A 32 13.20 -29.25 -2.13
CA ALA A 32 12.46 -29.66 -3.31
C ALA A 32 11.56 -30.87 -2.99
N GLY A 33 10.24 -30.72 -3.20
CA GLY A 33 9.32 -31.86 -3.24
C GLY A 33 7.85 -31.51 -3.04
N ALA A 34 7.14 -31.18 -4.12
CA ALA A 34 5.71 -31.42 -4.26
C ALA A 34 5.31 -31.34 -5.75
N ASP A 35 4.33 -32.18 -6.11
CA ASP A 35 3.87 -32.48 -7.46
C ASP A 35 3.28 -31.31 -8.25
N ARG A 36 3.32 -31.46 -9.58
CA ARG A 36 2.69 -30.62 -10.61
C ARG A 36 1.25 -30.23 -10.27
N VAL A 37 0.97 -28.94 -10.27
CA VAL A 37 -0.39 -28.35 -10.34
C VAL A 37 -0.48 -27.45 -11.58
N GLU A 38 -1.65 -27.47 -12.20
CA GLU A 38 -2.09 -26.65 -13.33
C GLU A 38 -1.79 -25.16 -13.18
N ALA A 39 -1.71 -24.47 -14.33
CA ALA A 39 -1.43 -23.04 -14.46
C ALA A 39 -2.15 -22.21 -13.38
N ALA A 40 -1.33 -21.61 -12.51
CA ALA A 40 -1.79 -20.73 -11.45
C ALA A 40 -2.51 -19.52 -12.05
N SER A 41 -3.80 -19.43 -11.76
CA SER A 41 -4.51 -18.17 -11.68
C SER A 41 -3.83 -17.33 -10.61
N VAL A 42 -3.50 -16.06 -10.90
CA VAL A 42 -3.11 -15.07 -9.90
C VAL A 42 -4.38 -14.64 -9.15
N ASP A 43 -5.00 -15.60 -8.45
CA ASP A 43 -6.05 -15.38 -7.48
C ASP A 43 -5.36 -15.04 -6.17
N ALA A 44 -5.45 -13.77 -5.76
CA ALA A 44 -5.25 -13.42 -4.37
C ALA A 44 -6.45 -13.95 -3.57
N ASP A 45 -6.46 -15.25 -3.32
CA ASP A 45 -7.01 -15.78 -2.08
C ASP A 45 -6.04 -15.38 -0.95
N PRO A 46 -6.51 -14.84 0.17
CA PRO A 46 -5.71 -14.79 1.38
C PRO A 46 -5.50 -16.23 1.89
N VAL A 47 -4.54 -16.95 1.33
CA VAL A 47 -4.20 -18.32 1.77
C VAL A 47 -3.27 -18.23 2.98
N GLY A 48 -3.88 -18.43 4.16
CA GLY A 48 -3.18 -18.56 5.44
C GLY A 48 -4.15 -18.83 6.60
N ALA A 49 -5.15 -19.71 6.42
CA ALA A 49 -6.04 -20.12 7.51
C ALA A 49 -6.17 -21.66 7.55
N GLU A 50 -5.48 -22.27 8.51
CA GLU A 50 -5.79 -23.62 9.00
C GLU A 50 -7.20 -23.64 9.63
N PRO A 51 -7.94 -24.76 9.60
CA PRO A 51 -9.29 -24.83 10.12
C PRO A 51 -9.31 -24.76 11.66
N VAL A 52 -9.85 -23.68 12.21
CA VAL A 52 -10.15 -23.55 13.64
C VAL A 52 -11.47 -24.24 13.96
N ASP A 53 -11.40 -25.20 14.89
CA ASP A 53 -12.54 -25.93 15.47
C ASP A 53 -13.47 -24.99 16.26
N THR A 54 -14.65 -24.69 15.71
CA THR A 54 -15.68 -23.89 16.39
C THR A 54 -16.65 -24.79 17.16
N GLY A 55 -16.34 -25.06 18.43
CA GLY A 55 -17.29 -25.60 19.39
C GLY A 55 -18.42 -24.59 19.74
N PRO A 56 -19.64 -25.04 20.11
CA PRO A 56 -20.78 -24.14 20.27
C PRO A 56 -20.73 -23.36 21.60
N ALA A 57 -20.80 -22.03 21.50
CA ALA A 57 -20.94 -21.12 22.64
C ALA A 57 -22.37 -21.12 23.21
N ARG A 58 -22.48 -21.15 24.55
CA ARG A 58 -23.73 -21.04 25.32
C ARG A 58 -24.19 -19.58 25.45
N PRO A 59 -25.51 -19.31 25.50
CA PRO A 59 -26.02 -17.94 25.63
C PRO A 59 -26.01 -17.44 27.09
N SER A 60 -25.35 -16.30 27.32
CA SER A 60 -25.40 -15.53 28.56
C SER A 60 -26.57 -14.53 28.52
N GLY A 61 -27.35 -14.51 29.60
CA GLY A 61 -28.65 -13.84 29.69
C GLY A 61 -28.62 -12.31 29.61
N ARG A 62 -29.69 -11.76 29.00
CA ARG A 62 -30.01 -10.34 28.93
C ARG A 62 -30.60 -9.86 30.26
N GLY A 63 -29.98 -8.84 30.86
CA GLY A 63 -30.58 -7.99 31.89
C GLY A 63 -31.32 -6.81 31.25
N GLN A 64 -32.57 -6.63 31.64
CA GLN A 64 -33.48 -5.56 31.19
C GLN A 64 -33.27 -4.30 32.08
N PRO A 65 -33.13 -3.08 31.54
CA PRO A 65 -33.17 -1.88 32.36
C PRO A 65 -34.58 -1.26 32.45
N ASP A 66 -34.86 -0.77 33.66
CA ASP A 66 -36.07 -0.15 34.20
C ASP A 66 -36.36 1.25 33.59
N PRO A 67 -37.58 1.53 33.10
CA PRO A 67 -37.95 2.83 32.54
C PRO A 67 -38.61 3.73 33.60
N SER A 68 -37.82 4.51 34.34
CA SER A 68 -38.39 5.59 35.17
C SER A 68 -37.44 6.76 35.43
N ARG A 69 -37.40 7.74 34.51
CA ARG A 69 -37.15 9.16 34.85
C ARG A 69 -37.37 10.12 33.69
N ALA A 70 -38.21 11.13 33.93
CA ALA A 70 -38.26 12.41 33.23
C ALA A 70 -38.73 13.48 34.24
N PRO A 71 -38.67 14.78 33.95
CA PRO A 71 -37.64 15.56 33.25
C PRO A 71 -37.15 16.75 34.13
N GLY A 72 -36.00 17.35 33.82
CA GLY A 72 -35.48 18.48 34.61
C GLY A 72 -34.68 19.52 33.82
N ALA A 73 -35.24 20.73 33.76
CA ALA A 73 -34.61 22.05 33.62
C ALA A 73 -33.87 22.42 32.31
N ALA A 74 -34.31 23.55 31.73
CA ALA A 74 -33.68 24.25 30.61
C ALA A 74 -32.42 25.01 31.05
N PRO A 75 -31.35 25.08 30.22
CA PRO A 75 -30.17 25.88 30.50
C PRO A 75 -30.30 27.33 30.01
N ALA A 76 -29.68 28.24 30.77
CA ALA A 76 -29.57 29.68 30.54
C ALA A 76 -28.62 30.03 29.36
N PRO A 77 -28.72 31.25 28.79
CA PRO A 77 -27.97 31.64 27.59
C PRO A 77 -26.46 31.86 27.86
N ALA A 78 -25.65 31.40 26.90
CA ALA A 78 -24.19 31.44 26.92
C ALA A 78 -23.61 32.86 26.80
N GLY A 79 -22.61 33.16 27.62
CA GLY A 79 -21.76 34.35 27.51
C GLY A 79 -20.78 34.27 26.32
N PRO A 80 -20.08 35.37 26.01
CA PRO A 80 -19.22 35.47 24.82
C PRO A 80 -18.06 34.48 24.86
N ALA A 81 -17.84 33.83 23.72
CA ALA A 81 -16.88 32.76 23.51
C ALA A 81 -15.45 33.16 23.95
N SER A 82 -15.00 32.51 25.02
CA SER A 82 -13.58 32.41 25.35
C SER A 82 -12.90 31.65 24.22
N SER A 83 -11.86 32.23 23.63
CA SER A 83 -11.01 31.59 22.63
C SER A 83 -10.51 30.26 23.17
N ALA A 84 -11.02 29.17 22.61
CA ALA A 84 -10.59 27.82 22.97
C ALA A 84 -9.06 27.71 22.78
N PRO A 85 -8.34 27.04 23.69
CA PRO A 85 -6.93 26.71 23.49
C PRO A 85 -6.77 25.92 22.17
N PRO A 86 -5.63 26.04 21.48
CA PRO A 86 -5.38 25.28 20.26
C PRO A 86 -5.59 23.79 20.57
N SER A 87 -6.45 23.14 19.79
CA SER A 87 -6.70 21.70 19.87
C SER A 87 -5.36 20.96 19.89
N PRO A 88 -5.20 19.91 20.73
CA PRO A 88 -3.96 19.15 20.81
C PRO A 88 -3.52 18.73 19.40
N SER A 89 -2.22 18.92 19.14
CA SER A 89 -1.61 18.52 17.87
C SER A 89 -1.89 17.02 17.67
N PRO A 90 -2.44 16.62 16.52
CA PRO A 90 -2.84 15.25 16.34
C PRO A 90 -1.64 14.28 16.30
N ALA A 91 -1.85 13.14 16.96
CA ALA A 91 -1.18 11.85 16.88
C ALA A 91 0.35 11.79 16.95
N PRO A 92 0.96 12.01 18.14
CA PRO A 92 2.36 11.65 18.37
C PRO A 92 2.66 10.18 17.99
N HIS A 93 1.68 9.29 18.13
CA HIS A 93 1.79 7.88 17.72
C HIS A 93 1.90 7.72 16.21
N ALA A 94 1.03 8.37 15.42
CA ALA A 94 1.10 8.30 13.96
C ALA A 94 2.44 8.84 13.43
N ARG A 95 2.92 9.97 13.95
CA ARG A 95 4.23 10.53 13.55
C ARG A 95 5.38 9.55 13.82
N ARG A 96 5.45 9.02 15.04
CA ARG A 96 6.45 8.02 15.42
C ARG A 96 6.36 6.79 14.52
N MET A 97 5.14 6.35 14.22
CA MET A 97 4.90 5.18 13.38
C MET A 97 5.39 5.41 11.96
N ALA A 98 5.08 6.56 11.34
CA ALA A 98 5.58 6.92 10.02
C ALA A 98 7.12 6.85 9.94
N ASP A 99 7.82 7.38 10.94
CA ASP A 99 9.28 7.42 10.96
C ASP A 99 9.88 6.01 11.16
N THR A 100 9.45 5.30 12.21
CA THR A 100 10.05 4.01 12.63
C THR A 100 9.76 2.85 11.67
N THR A 101 8.55 2.78 11.12
CA THR A 101 8.21 1.73 10.14
C THR A 101 8.93 1.92 8.81
N LEU A 102 9.06 3.17 8.36
CA LEU A 102 9.79 3.46 7.12
C LEU A 102 11.29 3.23 7.28
N GLU A 103 11.87 3.55 8.45
CA GLU A 103 13.24 3.18 8.80
C GLU A 103 13.43 1.66 8.77
N TRP A 104 12.50 0.89 9.33
CA TRP A 104 12.52 -0.57 9.25
C TRP A 104 12.48 -1.05 7.79
N VAL A 105 11.56 -0.54 6.97
CA VAL A 105 11.44 -0.94 5.55
C VAL A 105 12.74 -0.64 4.79
N LEU A 106 13.31 0.55 4.99
CA LEU A 106 14.57 0.94 4.36
C LEU A 106 15.72 0.02 4.79
N GLY A 107 15.81 -0.30 6.08
CA GLY A 107 16.79 -1.24 6.62
C GLY A 107 16.66 -2.67 6.09
N HIS A 108 15.47 -3.06 5.62
CA HIS A 108 15.17 -4.38 5.06
C HIS A 108 15.03 -4.40 3.54
N ARG A 109 15.40 -3.33 2.83
CA ARG A 109 15.21 -3.21 1.37
C ARG A 109 15.78 -4.39 0.56
N GLU A 110 16.88 -4.99 1.02
CA GLU A 110 17.57 -6.07 0.30
C GLU A 110 16.70 -7.35 0.21
N TRP A 111 15.70 -7.50 1.09
CA TRP A 111 14.73 -8.60 1.05
C TRP A 111 13.68 -8.44 -0.05
N PHE A 112 13.56 -7.25 -0.66
CA PHE A 112 12.69 -7.01 -1.82
C PHE A 112 13.40 -7.27 -3.15
N ARG A 113 14.68 -7.68 -3.13
CA ARG A 113 15.41 -7.97 -4.37
C ARG A 113 14.73 -9.07 -5.16
N LEU A 114 14.64 -8.88 -6.47
CA LEU A 114 14.14 -9.91 -7.35
C LEU A 114 15.21 -10.99 -7.53
N PRO A 115 14.84 -12.28 -7.49
CA PRO A 115 15.79 -13.33 -7.79
C PRO A 115 16.16 -13.29 -9.28
N SER A 116 17.36 -13.75 -9.63
CA SER A 116 17.87 -13.73 -11.02
C SER A 116 17.00 -14.50 -12.02
N ASP A 117 16.09 -15.33 -11.50
CA ASP A 117 15.23 -16.21 -12.25
C ASP A 117 13.74 -15.84 -12.13
N VAL A 118 13.44 -14.58 -11.77
CA VAL A 118 12.07 -14.04 -11.61
C VAL A 118 11.17 -14.24 -12.84
N LEU A 119 11.76 -14.36 -14.04
CA LEU A 119 11.07 -14.58 -15.31
C LEU A 119 10.75 -16.04 -15.63
N ARG A 120 11.19 -16.99 -14.78
CA ARG A 120 10.83 -18.39 -14.98
C ARG A 120 9.33 -18.58 -14.75
N TYR A 121 8.72 -19.45 -15.55
CA TYR A 121 7.29 -19.76 -15.46
C TYR A 121 6.88 -20.38 -14.11
N ASP A 122 7.84 -20.94 -13.35
CA ASP A 122 7.65 -21.52 -12.02
C ASP A 122 8.00 -20.54 -10.89
N SER A 123 8.36 -19.30 -11.22
CA SER A 123 8.59 -18.23 -10.25
C SER A 123 7.29 -17.91 -9.52
N ASN A 124 7.37 -17.81 -8.19
CA ASN A 124 6.23 -17.41 -7.39
C ASN A 124 6.11 -15.88 -7.36
N VAL A 125 5.13 -15.35 -8.10
CA VAL A 125 4.85 -13.91 -8.19
C VAL A 125 4.57 -13.29 -6.81
N ASP A 126 3.89 -14.03 -5.91
CA ASP A 126 3.51 -13.55 -4.59
C ASP A 126 4.71 -13.37 -3.64
N PHE A 127 5.80 -14.11 -3.86
CA PHE A 127 7.04 -13.97 -3.07
C PHE A 127 8.12 -13.14 -3.77
N THR A 128 7.87 -12.64 -4.98
CA THR A 128 8.86 -11.91 -5.79
C THR A 128 8.34 -10.54 -6.21
N LEU A 129 7.55 -10.48 -7.28
CA LEU A 129 7.07 -9.24 -7.87
C LEU A 129 6.02 -8.51 -7.01
N LYS A 130 5.20 -9.25 -6.25
CA LYS A 130 4.17 -8.65 -5.39
C LYS A 130 4.78 -7.75 -4.29
N PRO A 131 5.72 -8.22 -3.45
CA PRO A 131 6.38 -7.36 -2.46
C PRO A 131 7.01 -6.11 -3.07
N LEU A 132 7.66 -6.24 -4.24
CA LEU A 132 8.26 -5.10 -4.94
C LEU A 132 7.20 -4.11 -5.44
N GLY A 133 6.07 -4.61 -5.93
CA GLY A 133 4.94 -3.81 -6.37
C GLY A 133 4.26 -3.06 -5.24
N GLU A 134 4.09 -3.71 -4.09
CA GLU A 134 3.56 -3.11 -2.86
C GLU A 134 4.51 -2.02 -2.35
N LEU A 135 5.82 -2.33 -2.28
CA LEU A 135 6.86 -1.35 -1.92
C LEU A 135 6.77 -0.11 -2.81
N THR A 136 6.73 -0.31 -4.12
CA THR A 136 6.65 0.78 -5.09
C THR A 136 5.37 1.59 -4.88
N GLN A 137 4.22 0.93 -4.84
CA GLN A 137 2.93 1.59 -4.74
C GLN A 137 2.79 2.44 -3.48
N LEU A 138 3.24 1.93 -2.34
CA LEU A 138 3.13 2.62 -1.07
C LEU A 138 4.19 3.74 -0.95
N CYS A 139 5.41 3.53 -1.46
CA CYS A 139 6.44 4.58 -1.48
C CYS A 139 6.06 5.77 -2.38
N VAL A 140 5.35 5.56 -3.50
CA VAL A 140 4.81 6.67 -4.31
C VAL A 140 3.93 7.59 -3.46
N ALA A 141 3.03 7.01 -2.66
CA ALA A 141 2.13 7.79 -1.83
C ALA A 141 2.85 8.44 -0.65
N ILE A 142 3.78 7.73 -0.01
CA ILE A 142 4.62 8.25 1.09
C ILE A 142 5.44 9.44 0.58
N GLU A 143 6.12 9.33 -0.55
CA GLU A 143 6.92 10.40 -1.13
C GLU A 143 6.05 11.64 -1.41
N ALA A 144 4.88 11.45 -2.03
CA ALA A 144 3.96 12.53 -2.39
C ALA A 144 3.40 13.30 -1.17
N HIS A 145 3.16 12.60 -0.05
CA HIS A 145 2.56 13.18 1.15
C HIS A 145 3.58 13.65 2.19
N SER A 146 4.84 13.25 2.05
CA SER A 146 5.92 13.68 2.93
C SER A 146 6.40 15.10 2.60
N PRO A 147 6.69 15.95 3.61
CA PRO A 147 7.19 17.29 3.37
C PRO A 147 8.48 17.29 2.52
N PRO A 148 8.66 18.28 1.62
CA PRO A 148 9.92 18.44 0.88
C PRO A 148 11.13 18.52 1.82
N GLY A 149 12.18 17.74 1.54
CA GLY A 149 13.40 17.69 2.35
C GLY A 149 13.31 16.86 3.64
N SER A 150 12.17 16.24 3.94
CA SER A 150 12.05 15.32 5.08
C SER A 150 12.80 14.01 4.85
N ALA A 151 13.24 13.37 5.94
CA ALA A 151 13.86 12.04 5.90
C ALA A 151 12.93 10.99 5.30
N ALA A 152 11.63 11.03 5.63
CA ALA A 152 10.63 10.12 5.08
C ALA A 152 10.53 10.24 3.54
N ARG A 153 10.52 11.47 3.01
CA ARG A 153 10.53 11.67 1.56
C ARG A 153 11.80 11.10 0.91
N ALA A 154 12.97 11.32 1.53
CA ALA A 154 14.24 10.81 1.01
C ALA A 154 14.28 9.27 1.02
N ALA A 155 13.84 8.64 2.11
CA ALA A 155 13.76 7.18 2.22
C ALA A 155 12.81 6.57 1.19
N ALA A 156 11.62 7.16 1.00
CA ALA A 156 10.67 6.71 -0.02
C ALA A 156 11.25 6.85 -1.45
N ALA A 157 11.94 7.96 -1.74
CA ALA A 157 12.60 8.15 -3.04
C ALA A 157 13.73 7.14 -3.29
N GLU A 158 14.50 6.78 -2.25
CA GLU A 158 15.54 5.75 -2.30
C GLU A 158 14.95 4.35 -2.55
N LEU A 159 13.86 4.00 -1.87
CA LEU A 159 13.16 2.72 -2.07
C LEU A 159 12.53 2.62 -3.47
N LEU A 160 11.98 3.73 -3.99
CA LEU A 160 11.46 3.78 -5.36
C LEU A 160 12.56 3.61 -6.41
N GLU A 161 13.73 4.19 -6.17
CA GLU A 161 14.88 4.03 -7.04
C GLU A 161 15.42 2.61 -7.02
N PHE A 162 15.56 2.02 -5.83
CA PHE A 162 15.86 0.61 -5.67
C PHE A 162 14.88 -0.28 -6.45
N ALA A 163 13.57 -0.08 -6.26
CA ALA A 163 12.58 -0.90 -6.93
C ALA A 163 12.60 -0.75 -8.45
N TRP A 164 12.93 0.44 -8.96
CA TRP A 164 13.07 0.67 -10.39
C TRP A 164 14.27 -0.09 -10.98
N GLN A 165 15.40 -0.06 -10.29
CA GLN A 165 16.62 -0.78 -10.70
C GLN A 165 16.41 -2.30 -10.71
N GLU A 166 15.69 -2.85 -9.73
CA GLU A 166 15.36 -4.28 -9.68
C GLU A 166 14.49 -4.72 -10.88
N THR A 167 13.78 -3.79 -11.53
CA THR A 167 13.00 -4.07 -12.76
C THR A 167 13.79 -3.85 -14.06
N ASP A 168 15.12 -3.67 -13.97
CA ASP A 168 15.98 -3.25 -15.09
C ASP A 168 15.42 -2.01 -15.80
N GLU A 169 15.08 -1.00 -14.99
CA GLU A 169 14.48 0.26 -15.46
C GLU A 169 13.25 0.05 -16.36
N GLY A 170 12.45 -0.98 -16.03
CA GLY A 170 11.20 -1.32 -16.68
C GLY A 170 11.31 -2.26 -17.88
N GLU A 171 12.51 -2.73 -18.25
CA GLU A 171 12.67 -3.77 -19.28
C GLU A 171 11.99 -5.07 -18.82
N LEU A 172 12.07 -5.42 -17.54
CA LEU A 172 11.42 -6.59 -16.95
C LEU A 172 9.92 -6.67 -17.31
N PHE A 173 9.20 -5.55 -17.25
CA PHE A 173 7.77 -5.53 -17.59
C PHE A 173 7.52 -5.79 -19.08
N ALA A 174 8.42 -5.35 -19.96
CA ALA A 174 8.33 -5.66 -21.38
C ALA A 174 8.55 -7.15 -21.64
N GLU A 175 9.44 -7.79 -20.89
CA GLU A 175 9.68 -9.24 -20.98
C GLU A 175 8.49 -10.04 -20.45
N LEU A 176 7.98 -9.68 -19.27
CA LEU A 176 6.78 -10.29 -18.68
C LEU A 176 5.58 -10.17 -19.62
N GLN A 177 5.35 -9.00 -20.21
CA GLN A 177 4.23 -8.79 -21.14
C GLN A 177 4.34 -9.65 -22.41
N ARG A 178 5.57 -9.95 -22.86
CA ARG A 178 5.83 -10.84 -24.01
C ARG A 178 5.59 -12.30 -23.63
N ALA A 179 6.03 -12.71 -22.45
CA ALA A 179 5.86 -14.07 -21.95
C ALA A 179 4.39 -14.37 -21.59
N GLU A 180 3.71 -13.40 -20.97
CA GLU A 180 2.36 -13.52 -20.43
C GLU A 180 1.46 -12.36 -20.91
N PRO A 181 1.01 -12.34 -22.18
CA PRO A 181 0.26 -11.21 -22.75
C PRO A 181 -1.04 -10.84 -22.05
N PHE A 182 -1.59 -11.73 -21.23
CA PHE A 182 -2.87 -11.53 -20.52
C PHE A 182 -2.70 -11.39 -19.00
N ALA A 183 -1.47 -11.44 -18.48
CA ALA A 183 -1.21 -11.12 -17.09
C ALA A 183 -1.48 -9.63 -16.82
N THR A 184 -2.29 -9.34 -15.81
CA THR A 184 -2.66 -7.96 -15.44
C THR A 184 -1.65 -7.33 -14.46
N TYR A 185 -0.95 -8.16 -13.67
CA TYR A 185 -0.03 -7.70 -12.64
C TYR A 185 1.13 -6.81 -13.13
N PRO A 186 1.74 -7.04 -14.32
CA PRO A 186 2.81 -6.15 -14.79
C PRO A 186 2.33 -4.71 -14.95
N MET A 187 1.10 -4.52 -15.45
CA MET A 187 0.54 -3.18 -15.66
C MET A 187 0.25 -2.46 -14.36
N GLU A 188 -0.25 -3.18 -13.37
CA GLU A 188 -0.60 -2.62 -12.08
C GLU A 188 0.65 -2.19 -11.30
N ILE A 189 1.70 -3.02 -11.31
CA ILE A 189 2.99 -2.69 -10.72
C ILE A 189 3.63 -1.51 -11.47
N TYR A 190 3.74 -1.59 -12.81
CA TYR A 190 4.31 -0.53 -13.63
C TYR A 190 3.58 0.80 -13.46
N GLY A 191 2.25 0.77 -13.32
CA GLY A 191 1.43 1.95 -13.14
C GLY A 191 1.87 2.80 -11.94
N ALA A 192 2.38 2.20 -10.86
CA ALA A 192 2.94 2.94 -9.73
C ALA A 192 4.18 3.76 -10.12
N PHE A 193 5.12 3.19 -10.88
CA PHE A 193 6.33 3.90 -11.33
C PHE A 193 6.00 5.15 -12.15
N THR A 194 4.98 5.08 -13.02
CA THR A 194 4.60 6.20 -13.89
C THR A 194 4.20 7.48 -13.12
N ALA A 195 3.69 7.34 -11.89
CA ALA A 195 3.33 8.47 -11.02
C ALA A 195 4.55 9.29 -10.57
N THR A 196 5.76 8.71 -10.64
CA THR A 196 7.04 9.36 -10.29
C THR A 196 7.86 9.73 -11.52
N GLY A 197 7.30 9.62 -12.73
CA GLY A 197 8.00 9.94 -13.97
C GLY A 197 8.97 8.85 -14.45
N ARG A 198 9.01 7.68 -13.80
CA ARG A 198 9.74 6.49 -14.26
C ARG A 198 8.95 5.82 -15.37
N ARG A 199 9.51 5.77 -16.58
CA ARG A 199 8.81 5.39 -17.81
C ARG A 199 9.71 4.53 -18.69
N HIS A 200 9.15 3.44 -19.23
CA HIS A 200 9.78 2.56 -20.20
C HIS A 200 8.96 2.54 -21.52
N PRO A 201 9.42 3.23 -22.58
CA PRO A 201 8.64 3.39 -23.82
C PRO A 201 8.26 2.08 -24.50
N GLY A 202 9.14 1.07 -24.44
CA GLY A 202 8.89 -0.25 -25.02
C GLY A 202 7.73 -0.97 -24.34
N TYR A 203 7.67 -0.91 -23.01
CA TYR A 203 6.58 -1.47 -22.24
C TYR A 203 5.27 -0.72 -22.49
N GLU A 204 5.27 0.62 -22.44
CA GLU A 204 4.05 1.42 -22.66
C GLU A 204 3.43 1.17 -24.04
N HIS A 205 4.28 0.99 -25.07
CA HIS A 205 3.81 0.62 -26.39
C HIS A 205 3.12 -0.75 -26.40
N ALA A 206 3.76 -1.77 -25.80
CA ALA A 206 3.22 -3.13 -25.73
C ALA A 206 1.92 -3.19 -24.91
N ALA A 207 1.91 -2.58 -23.73
CA ALA A 207 0.74 -2.43 -22.86
C ALA A 207 -0.43 -1.76 -23.60
N GLY A 208 -0.15 -0.68 -24.32
CA GLY A 208 -1.15 0.01 -25.14
C GLY A 208 -1.74 -0.86 -26.24
N VAL A 209 -0.96 -1.75 -26.85
CA VAL A 209 -1.46 -2.73 -27.85
C VAL A 209 -2.35 -3.77 -27.17
N VAL A 210 -1.88 -4.38 -26.09
CA VAL A 210 -2.60 -5.43 -25.35
C VAL A 210 -3.94 -4.91 -24.83
N ALA A 211 -3.96 -3.70 -24.26
CA ALA A 211 -5.18 -3.09 -23.70
C ALA A 211 -6.30 -2.84 -24.73
N ARG A 212 -5.96 -2.79 -26.03
CA ARG A 212 -6.96 -2.65 -27.11
C ARG A 212 -7.56 -3.99 -27.54
N THR A 213 -7.00 -5.11 -27.13
CA THR A 213 -7.49 -6.43 -27.51
C THR A 213 -8.82 -6.75 -26.83
N ARG A 214 -9.63 -7.60 -27.48
CA ARG A 214 -10.84 -8.13 -26.84
C ARG A 214 -10.51 -9.05 -25.66
N GLY A 215 -9.39 -9.78 -25.73
CA GLY A 215 -8.96 -10.69 -24.67
C GLY A 215 -8.74 -9.93 -23.36
N TRP A 216 -7.94 -8.85 -23.41
CA TRP A 216 -7.73 -7.96 -22.27
C TRP A 216 -9.04 -7.42 -21.67
N ARG A 217 -9.89 -6.85 -22.53
CA ARG A 217 -11.16 -6.22 -22.09
C ARG A 217 -12.16 -7.20 -21.47
N ASN A 218 -12.06 -8.48 -21.82
CA ASN A 218 -12.95 -9.54 -21.33
C ASN A 218 -12.24 -10.52 -20.39
N THR A 219 -11.03 -10.20 -19.91
CA THR A 219 -10.32 -11.07 -18.97
C THR A 219 -11.16 -11.21 -17.70
N GLU A 220 -11.44 -12.44 -17.30
CA GLU A 220 -12.14 -12.76 -16.05
C GLU A 220 -11.23 -12.39 -14.88
N GLN A 221 -11.75 -11.58 -13.96
CA GLN A 221 -10.97 -10.99 -12.87
C GLN A 221 -11.86 -10.79 -11.65
N ASN A 222 -11.26 -10.88 -10.47
CA ASN A 222 -11.91 -10.41 -9.23
C ASN A 222 -12.35 -8.93 -9.40
N PRO A 223 -13.56 -8.56 -8.95
CA PRO A 223 -14.05 -7.17 -9.04
C PRO A 223 -13.09 -6.10 -8.47
N THR A 224 -12.38 -6.38 -7.38
CA THR A 224 -11.42 -5.42 -6.79
C THR A 224 -10.20 -5.24 -7.69
N ARG A 225 -9.68 -6.34 -8.24
CA ARG A 225 -8.58 -6.33 -9.22
C ARG A 225 -8.92 -5.55 -10.48
N ARG A 226 -10.17 -5.66 -10.95
CA ARG A 226 -10.63 -4.87 -12.10
C ARG A 226 -10.58 -3.35 -11.83
N LEU A 227 -10.85 -2.90 -10.60
CA LEU A 227 -10.64 -1.49 -10.23
C LEU A 227 -9.16 -1.11 -10.24
N GLY A 228 -8.28 -2.00 -9.76
CA GLY A 228 -6.82 -1.83 -9.84
C GLY A 228 -6.35 -1.62 -11.27
N LEU A 229 -6.83 -2.45 -12.20
CA LEU A 229 -6.52 -2.35 -13.62
C LEU A 229 -7.01 -1.04 -14.24
N VAL A 230 -8.25 -0.61 -13.94
CA VAL A 230 -8.78 0.68 -14.39
C VAL A 230 -7.92 1.84 -13.86
N ASN A 231 -7.40 1.73 -12.62
CA ASN A 231 -6.50 2.73 -12.09
C ASN A 231 -5.15 2.74 -12.81
N ALA A 232 -4.57 1.56 -13.05
CA ALA A 232 -3.32 1.40 -13.78
C ALA A 232 -3.42 1.97 -15.20
N GLU A 233 -4.46 1.62 -15.96
CA GLU A 233 -4.72 2.14 -17.31
C GLU A 233 -4.70 3.68 -17.33
N ARG A 234 -5.36 4.32 -16.36
CA ARG A 234 -5.32 5.79 -16.25
C ARG A 234 -3.92 6.34 -15.99
N ARG A 235 -3.14 5.72 -15.10
CA ARG A 235 -1.78 6.15 -14.80
C ARG A 235 -0.86 6.03 -16.02
N LEU A 236 -1.03 4.98 -16.81
CA LEU A 236 -0.32 4.79 -18.08
C LEU A 236 -0.83 5.72 -19.20
N GLY A 237 -1.94 6.44 -19.01
CA GLY A 237 -2.58 7.24 -20.06
C GLY A 237 -3.29 6.39 -21.12
N ILE A 238 -3.59 5.13 -20.82
CA ILE A 238 -4.37 4.23 -21.65
C ILE A 238 -5.87 4.49 -21.38
N PRO A 239 -6.72 4.63 -22.40
CA PRO A 239 -8.16 4.75 -22.20
C PRO A 239 -8.71 3.53 -21.43
N PRO A 240 -9.33 3.72 -20.26
CA PRO A 240 -9.78 2.60 -19.45
C PRO A 240 -10.78 1.71 -20.18
N HIS A 241 -10.67 0.39 -20.01
CA HIS A 241 -11.57 -0.56 -20.67
C HIS A 241 -13.00 -0.55 -20.10
N THR A 242 -13.17 -0.09 -18.86
CA THR A 242 -14.46 0.13 -18.20
C THR A 242 -14.42 1.40 -17.35
N SER A 243 -15.59 1.92 -16.98
CA SER A 243 -15.65 3.06 -16.06
C SER A 243 -15.36 2.61 -14.62
N GLN A 244 -14.76 3.50 -13.82
CA GLN A 244 -14.56 3.25 -12.40
C GLN A 244 -15.87 2.98 -11.66
N GLU A 245 -16.95 3.66 -12.04
CA GLU A 245 -18.27 3.47 -11.43
C GLU A 245 -18.82 2.07 -11.73
N GLU A 246 -18.68 1.60 -12.97
CA GLU A 246 -19.12 0.26 -13.35
C GLU A 246 -18.31 -0.83 -12.66
N ALA A 247 -16.99 -0.67 -12.58
CA ALA A 247 -16.14 -1.59 -11.84
C ALA A 247 -16.49 -1.60 -10.33
N LEU A 248 -16.73 -0.43 -9.73
CA LEU A 248 -17.14 -0.31 -8.34
C LEU A 248 -18.45 -1.05 -8.05
N ARG A 249 -19.47 -0.92 -8.90
CA ARG A 249 -20.76 -1.62 -8.69
C ARG A 249 -20.66 -3.15 -8.64
N ARG A 250 -19.54 -3.73 -9.09
CA ARG A 250 -19.30 -5.17 -9.05
C ARG A 250 -18.65 -5.64 -7.76
N THR A 251 -18.17 -4.74 -6.91
CA THR A 251 -17.50 -5.10 -5.64
C THR A 251 -18.50 -5.19 -4.50
N TRP A 252 -18.16 -5.98 -3.47
CA TRP A 252 -18.90 -6.02 -2.21
C TRP A 252 -19.06 -4.60 -1.63
N THR A 253 -17.96 -3.84 -1.55
CA THR A 253 -17.93 -2.46 -1.05
C THR A 253 -18.82 -1.50 -1.84
N GLY A 254 -18.91 -1.65 -3.17
CA GLY A 254 -19.79 -0.84 -4.01
C GLY A 254 -21.28 -1.12 -3.76
N GLY A 255 -21.60 -2.33 -3.33
CA GLY A 255 -22.94 -2.71 -2.86
C GLY A 255 -23.35 -2.07 -1.54
N ARG A 256 -22.38 -1.64 -0.72
CA ARG A 256 -22.57 -1.09 0.65
C ARG A 256 -23.48 -2.00 1.49
N PRO A 257 -23.07 -3.26 1.72
CA PRO A 257 -23.89 -4.27 2.38
C PRO A 257 -24.04 -3.97 3.87
N GLU A 258 -24.81 -4.79 4.56
CA GLU A 258 -24.99 -4.67 5.99
C GLU A 258 -23.65 -4.88 6.73
N PRO A 259 -23.32 -4.02 7.71
CA PRO A 259 -21.98 -3.93 8.26
C PRO A 259 -21.52 -5.16 9.07
N TRP A 260 -22.47 -5.98 9.54
CA TRP A 260 -22.17 -7.24 10.23
C TRP A 260 -21.77 -8.38 9.28
N THR A 261 -21.77 -8.13 7.97
CA THR A 261 -21.22 -9.07 6.97
C THR A 261 -19.73 -8.84 6.70
N PHE A 262 -19.10 -7.92 7.44
CA PHE A 262 -17.67 -7.68 7.39
C PHE A 262 -16.90 -8.90 7.91
N GLU A 263 -16.08 -9.46 7.05
CA GLU A 263 -15.13 -10.54 7.32
C GLU A 263 -13.76 -10.14 6.78
N ARG A 264 -12.70 -10.85 7.17
CA ARG A 264 -11.32 -10.52 6.79
C ARG A 264 -11.15 -10.32 5.27
N ALA A 265 -11.67 -11.25 4.46
CA ALA A 265 -11.59 -11.16 3.00
C ALA A 265 -12.34 -9.93 2.44
N ALA A 266 -13.51 -9.59 3.00
CA ALA A 266 -14.25 -8.39 2.65
C ALA A 266 -13.52 -7.11 3.10
N GLY A 267 -12.82 -7.15 4.24
CA GLY A 267 -11.95 -6.10 4.75
C GLY A 267 -10.84 -5.74 3.78
N TYR A 268 -10.01 -6.71 3.39
CA TYR A 268 -9.00 -6.52 2.35
C TYR A 268 -9.62 -6.09 1.01
N GLY A 269 -10.73 -6.70 0.61
CA GLY A 269 -11.42 -6.27 -0.60
C GLY A 269 -11.83 -4.79 -0.56
N LEU A 270 -12.30 -4.30 0.59
CA LEU A 270 -12.71 -2.92 0.82
C LEU A 270 -11.55 -1.94 0.81
N THR A 271 -10.43 -2.28 1.44
CA THR A 271 -9.25 -1.41 1.50
C THR A 271 -8.70 -1.17 0.10
N HIS A 272 -8.52 -2.22 -0.70
CA HIS A 272 -8.11 -2.14 -2.10
C HIS A 272 -9.09 -1.33 -2.96
N VAL A 273 -10.41 -1.48 -2.76
CA VAL A 273 -11.40 -0.63 -3.44
C VAL A 273 -11.13 0.84 -3.15
N VAL A 274 -10.99 1.23 -1.88
CA VAL A 274 -10.76 2.63 -1.51
C VAL A 274 -9.40 3.11 -2.02
N PHE A 275 -8.35 2.29 -1.95
CA PHE A 275 -7.04 2.63 -2.48
C PHE A 275 -7.10 2.88 -3.98
N HIS A 276 -7.75 2.01 -4.78
CA HIS A 276 -7.86 2.24 -6.22
C HIS A 276 -8.75 3.44 -6.59
N LEU A 277 -9.84 3.67 -5.86
CA LEU A 277 -10.71 4.85 -6.09
C LEU A 277 -9.98 6.16 -5.77
N SER A 278 -9.27 6.20 -4.65
CA SER A 278 -8.55 7.37 -4.15
C SER A 278 -7.17 7.57 -4.79
N ASP A 279 -6.78 6.70 -5.73
CA ASP A 279 -5.42 6.64 -6.28
C ASP A 279 -4.36 6.56 -5.17
N TRP A 280 -4.58 5.65 -4.23
CA TRP A 280 -3.75 5.38 -3.05
C TRP A 280 -3.55 6.65 -2.20
N GLY A 281 -4.64 7.40 -1.98
CA GLY A 281 -4.64 8.64 -1.22
C GLY A 281 -4.22 9.88 -2.00
N LEU A 282 -3.72 9.77 -3.24
CA LEU A 282 -3.34 10.95 -4.05
C LEU A 282 -4.55 11.76 -4.54
N SER A 283 -5.74 11.17 -4.55
CA SER A 283 -6.99 11.79 -5.01
C SER A 283 -8.20 11.37 -4.15
N PRO A 284 -8.25 11.72 -2.85
CA PRO A 284 -9.33 11.31 -1.94
C PRO A 284 -10.73 11.71 -2.45
N GLY A 285 -10.83 12.86 -3.13
CA GLY A 285 -12.08 13.36 -3.71
C GLY A 285 -12.69 12.50 -4.83
N ARG A 286 -12.00 11.46 -5.31
CA ARG A 286 -12.54 10.50 -6.27
C ARG A 286 -13.38 9.39 -5.62
N VAL A 287 -13.32 9.24 -4.29
CA VAL A 287 -14.20 8.32 -3.56
C VAL A 287 -15.63 8.87 -3.60
N PRO A 288 -16.63 8.11 -4.10
CA PRO A 288 -18.01 8.60 -4.17
C PRO A 288 -18.57 8.95 -2.79
N ALA A 289 -19.27 10.09 -2.68
CA ALA A 289 -19.79 10.59 -1.40
C ALA A 289 -20.67 9.58 -0.65
N GLY A 290 -21.49 8.81 -1.37
CA GLY A 290 -22.33 7.77 -0.79
C GLY A 290 -21.57 6.55 -0.26
N LEU A 291 -20.35 6.29 -0.74
CA LEU A 291 -19.44 5.30 -0.19
C LEU A 291 -18.66 5.91 0.99
N ALA A 292 -18.17 7.14 0.86
CA ALA A 292 -17.49 7.84 1.95
C ALA A 292 -18.35 7.92 3.22
N GLY A 293 -19.62 8.35 3.12
CA GLY A 293 -20.51 8.39 4.29
C GLY A 293 -20.82 7.03 4.91
N TYR A 294 -20.84 5.96 4.09
CA TYR A 294 -20.98 4.59 4.59
C TYR A 294 -19.74 4.17 5.39
N LEU A 295 -18.54 4.45 4.87
CA LEU A 295 -17.28 4.14 5.55
C LEU A 295 -17.07 5.01 6.80
N GLU A 296 -17.40 6.30 6.75
CA GLU A 296 -17.38 7.18 7.93
C GLU A 296 -18.24 6.64 9.09
N THR A 297 -19.33 5.94 8.77
CA THR A 297 -20.22 5.34 9.77
C THR A 297 -19.65 4.05 10.38
N TRP A 298 -19.09 3.15 9.56
CA TRP A 298 -18.79 1.78 9.98
C TRP A 298 -17.31 1.48 10.19
N LEU A 299 -16.40 2.24 9.55
CA LEU A 299 -14.96 2.04 9.67
C LEU A 299 -14.44 2.04 11.11
N PRO A 300 -14.91 2.91 12.04
CA PRO A 300 -14.44 2.87 13.42
C PRO A 300 -14.70 1.53 14.12
N ALA A 301 -15.87 0.92 13.91
CA ALA A 301 -16.23 -0.34 14.54
C ALA A 301 -15.43 -1.52 13.95
N TRP A 302 -15.20 -1.53 12.64
CA TRP A 302 -14.37 -2.56 12.00
C TRP A 302 -12.90 -2.43 12.39
N LEU A 303 -12.39 -1.20 12.48
CA LEU A 303 -11.03 -0.94 12.94
C LEU A 303 -10.84 -1.43 14.37
N ASP A 304 -11.76 -1.08 15.27
CA ASP A 304 -11.71 -1.54 16.66
C ASP A 304 -11.69 -3.08 16.75
N GLY A 305 -12.61 -3.75 16.06
CA GLY A 305 -12.65 -5.22 16.02
C GLY A 305 -11.37 -5.85 15.44
N CYS A 306 -10.80 -5.29 14.37
CA CYS A 306 -9.53 -5.77 13.82
C CYS A 306 -8.39 -5.66 14.85
N LEU A 307 -8.32 -4.55 15.59
CA LEU A 307 -7.31 -4.36 16.61
C LEU A 307 -7.56 -5.20 17.86
N GLU A 308 -8.82 -5.54 18.17
CA GLU A 308 -9.18 -6.46 19.28
C GLU A 308 -8.75 -7.89 18.95
N ASP A 309 -8.93 -8.30 17.69
CA ASP A 309 -8.51 -9.59 17.16
C ASP A 309 -7.01 -9.64 16.77
N GLU A 310 -6.25 -8.59 17.09
CA GLU A 310 -4.82 -8.47 16.79
C GLU A 310 -4.50 -8.66 15.29
N GLN A 311 -5.38 -8.20 14.40
CA GLN A 311 -5.20 -8.15 12.94
C GLN A 311 -4.54 -6.82 12.54
N TRP A 312 -3.25 -6.68 12.84
CA TRP A 312 -2.52 -5.41 12.70
C TRP A 312 -2.40 -4.96 11.25
N ASP A 313 -2.22 -5.90 10.32
CA ASP A 313 -2.14 -5.60 8.89
C ASP A 313 -3.44 -4.94 8.39
N LEU A 314 -4.56 -5.63 8.57
CA LEU A 314 -5.88 -5.10 8.21
C LEU A 314 -6.21 -3.82 9.00
N GLY A 315 -5.81 -3.73 10.27
CA GLY A 315 -5.95 -2.51 11.06
C GLY A 315 -5.20 -1.31 10.46
N ALA A 316 -3.96 -1.52 10.00
CA ALA A 316 -3.18 -0.50 9.31
C ALA A 316 -3.82 -0.10 7.98
N GLU A 317 -4.36 -1.05 7.22
CA GLU A 317 -5.07 -0.74 5.98
C GLU A 317 -6.35 0.07 6.23
N LEU A 318 -7.13 -0.26 7.26
CA LEU A 318 -8.32 0.51 7.64
C LEU A 318 -7.96 1.92 8.13
N LEU A 319 -6.82 2.10 8.80
CA LEU A 319 -6.28 3.41 9.12
C LEU A 319 -5.91 4.19 7.84
N ALA A 320 -5.29 3.55 6.84
CA ALA A 320 -5.05 4.17 5.54
C ALA A 320 -6.36 4.54 4.82
N VAL A 321 -7.36 3.65 4.83
CA VAL A 321 -8.71 3.93 4.29
C VAL A 321 -9.26 5.21 4.89
N SER A 322 -9.17 5.37 6.21
CA SER A 322 -9.64 6.56 6.93
C SER A 322 -8.99 7.85 6.40
N ALA A 323 -7.70 7.80 6.05
CA ALA A 323 -6.96 8.93 5.51
C ALA A 323 -7.22 9.17 4.01
N CYS A 324 -7.62 8.13 3.26
CA CYS A 324 -8.01 8.18 1.85
C CYS A 324 -9.44 8.72 1.62
N LEU A 325 -10.25 8.94 2.66
CA LEU A 325 -11.59 9.50 2.52
C LEU A 325 -11.56 11.03 2.28
N PRO A 326 -12.59 11.60 1.61
CA PRO A 326 -12.67 13.04 1.37
C PRO A 326 -12.64 13.88 2.64
N ALA A 327 -13.39 13.47 3.68
CA ALA A 327 -13.36 14.09 4.99
C ALA A 327 -12.17 13.55 5.82
N PRO A 328 -11.57 14.36 6.72
CA PRO A 328 -10.58 13.85 7.65
C PRO A 328 -11.23 12.85 8.62
N PRO A 329 -10.50 11.82 9.08
CA PRO A 329 -11.05 10.85 10.01
C PRO A 329 -11.34 11.47 11.38
N PRO A 330 -12.32 10.94 12.15
CA PRO A 330 -12.60 11.41 13.50
C PRO A 330 -11.38 11.20 14.40
N ALA A 331 -10.97 12.26 15.11
CA ALA A 331 -9.69 12.26 15.83
C ALA A 331 -9.60 11.21 16.95
N ALA A 332 -10.65 11.05 17.78
CA ALA A 332 -10.57 10.19 18.96
C ALA A 332 -10.44 8.69 18.63
N PRO A 333 -11.31 8.06 17.81
CA PRO A 333 -11.14 6.65 17.45
C PRO A 333 -9.82 6.37 16.71
N THR A 334 -9.35 7.34 15.92
CA THR A 334 -8.11 7.21 15.16
C THR A 334 -6.88 7.30 16.07
N GLU A 335 -6.88 8.16 17.09
CA GLU A 335 -5.76 8.26 18.04
C GLU A 335 -5.59 6.99 18.86
N GLU A 336 -6.68 6.44 19.38
CA GLU A 336 -6.67 5.18 20.15
C GLU A 336 -6.13 4.02 19.30
N ALA A 337 -6.55 3.94 18.04
CA ALA A 337 -6.03 2.95 17.11
C ALA A 337 -4.51 3.11 16.89
N TRP A 338 -4.01 4.34 16.73
CA TRP A 338 -2.56 4.57 16.60
C TRP A 338 -1.78 4.20 17.86
N GLU A 339 -2.32 4.44 19.05
CA GLU A 339 -1.71 4.01 20.31
C GLU A 339 -1.60 2.48 20.37
N ARG A 340 -2.66 1.75 20.02
CA ARG A 340 -2.67 0.28 19.98
C ARG A 340 -1.68 -0.28 18.96
N MET A 341 -1.61 0.31 17.76
CA MET A 341 -0.62 -0.06 16.73
C MET A 341 0.81 0.18 17.23
N ALA A 342 1.07 1.32 17.88
CA ALA A 342 2.39 1.62 18.43
C ALA A 342 2.79 0.67 19.57
N ASP A 343 1.83 0.21 20.37
CA ASP A 343 2.05 -0.79 21.42
C ASP A 343 2.34 -2.20 20.86
N ALA A 344 1.83 -2.51 19.67
CA ALA A 344 2.06 -3.77 18.97
C ALA A 344 3.41 -3.81 18.22
N GLN A 345 3.93 -2.64 17.82
CA GLN A 345 5.19 -2.48 17.07
C GLN A 345 6.41 -2.95 17.87
N ASP A 346 7.32 -3.61 17.17
CA ASP A 346 8.62 -4.01 17.72
C ASP A 346 9.54 -2.84 18.00
N ALA A 347 10.58 -3.11 18.81
CA ALA A 347 11.61 -2.13 19.11
C ALA A 347 12.33 -1.61 17.85
N ASP A 348 12.46 -2.46 16.83
CA ASP A 348 13.14 -2.12 15.57
C ASP A 348 12.18 -1.52 14.52
N GLY A 349 10.90 -1.36 14.83
CA GLY A 349 9.91 -0.72 13.97
C GLY A 349 8.99 -1.65 13.17
N GLY A 350 9.24 -2.96 13.21
CA GLY A 350 8.42 -3.98 12.52
C GLY A 350 7.06 -4.20 13.19
N LEU A 351 6.08 -4.62 12.39
CA LEU A 351 4.76 -5.10 12.81
C LEU A 351 4.55 -6.50 12.26
N VAL A 352 3.92 -7.38 13.03
CA VAL A 352 3.45 -8.69 12.54
C VAL A 352 2.08 -8.53 11.88
N GLU A 353 1.75 -9.42 10.95
CA GLU A 353 0.46 -9.36 10.24
C GLU A 353 -0.72 -9.58 11.20
N ILE A 354 -0.69 -10.70 11.93
CA ILE A 354 -1.73 -11.13 12.87
C ILE A 354 -1.08 -11.75 14.11
N GLY A 355 -1.78 -11.67 15.24
CA GLY A 355 -1.44 -12.36 16.47
C GLY A 355 -0.78 -11.42 17.47
N PRO A 356 -0.19 -11.96 18.54
CA PRO A 356 0.16 -11.12 19.65
C PRO A 356 1.21 -10.08 19.25
N GLY A 357 0.88 -8.82 19.51
CA GLY A 357 1.82 -7.72 19.40
C GLY A 357 3.03 -7.93 20.32
N ARG A 358 4.00 -7.02 20.26
CA ARG A 358 5.27 -7.10 21.02
C ARG A 358 5.15 -7.57 22.48
N ARG A 359 4.05 -7.25 23.17
CA ARG A 359 3.86 -7.51 24.61
C ARG A 359 3.56 -8.98 24.97
N ARG A 360 3.24 -9.86 24.02
CA ARG A 360 2.81 -11.24 24.31
C ARG A 360 3.55 -12.25 23.43
N GLU A 361 4.58 -12.90 24.00
CA GLU A 361 5.38 -13.98 23.39
C GLU A 361 6.20 -13.66 22.11
N PRO A 362 7.43 -14.20 21.99
CA PRO A 362 8.22 -14.05 20.78
C PRO A 362 7.77 -15.05 19.71
N LEU A 363 6.83 -14.66 18.87
CA LEU A 363 6.66 -15.31 17.57
C LEU A 363 7.90 -15.03 16.68
N PRO A 364 8.33 -15.97 15.82
CA PRO A 364 9.34 -15.69 14.80
C PRO A 364 8.83 -14.54 13.92
N ARG A 365 9.57 -13.43 13.93
CA ARG A 365 9.27 -12.24 13.12
C ARG A 365 10.16 -12.26 11.89
N ASP A 366 9.79 -13.10 10.93
CA ASP A 366 10.48 -13.09 9.66
C ASP A 366 10.00 -11.94 8.78
N PHE A 367 10.79 -11.63 7.76
CA PHE A 367 10.46 -10.55 6.83
C PHE A 367 9.10 -10.76 6.16
N VAL A 368 8.77 -12.01 5.80
CA VAL A 368 7.55 -12.35 5.06
C VAL A 368 6.29 -11.98 5.85
N HIS A 369 6.28 -12.24 7.15
CA HIS A 369 5.15 -11.95 8.03
C HIS A 369 5.13 -10.51 8.58
N CYS A 370 6.18 -9.71 8.29
CA CYS A 370 6.32 -8.37 8.82
C CYS A 370 6.35 -7.25 7.78
N TYR A 371 6.79 -7.52 6.55
CA TYR A 371 7.05 -6.43 5.61
C TYR A 371 5.78 -5.67 5.23
N HIS A 372 4.70 -6.39 4.91
CA HIS A 372 3.45 -5.80 4.44
C HIS A 372 2.79 -4.93 5.53
N PRO A 373 2.48 -5.44 6.74
CA PRO A 373 1.90 -4.62 7.81
C PRO A 373 2.77 -3.42 8.18
N THR A 374 4.10 -3.59 8.18
CA THR A 374 5.03 -2.48 8.48
C THR A 374 4.97 -1.41 7.40
N LEU A 375 5.00 -1.80 6.13
CA LEU A 375 4.93 -0.88 4.99
C LEU A 375 3.57 -0.17 4.91
N VAL A 376 2.46 -0.89 5.11
CA VAL A 376 1.11 -0.32 5.16
C VAL A 376 1.00 0.66 6.33
N ALA A 377 1.57 0.36 7.50
CA ALA A 377 1.58 1.29 8.62
C ALA A 377 2.37 2.57 8.31
N ALA A 378 3.52 2.47 7.63
CA ALA A 378 4.28 3.64 7.16
C ALA A 378 3.43 4.52 6.23
N PHE A 379 2.75 3.89 5.29
CA PHE A 379 1.83 4.54 4.35
C PHE A 379 0.65 5.22 5.05
N ALA A 380 -0.09 4.47 5.87
CA ALA A 380 -1.24 4.95 6.62
C ALA A 380 -0.87 6.14 7.51
N ALA A 381 0.24 6.02 8.24
CA ALA A 381 0.73 7.05 9.15
C ALA A 381 1.14 8.32 8.40
N THR A 382 1.84 8.18 7.28
CA THR A 382 2.23 9.32 6.42
C THR A 382 1.01 10.06 5.88
N LEU A 383 0.01 9.34 5.38
CA LEU A 383 -1.25 9.93 4.93
C LEU A 383 -1.95 10.69 6.06
N ALA A 384 -2.07 10.05 7.24
CA ALA A 384 -2.70 10.67 8.40
C ALA A 384 -2.00 11.96 8.80
N VAL A 385 -0.67 11.94 8.98
CA VAL A 385 0.13 13.13 9.35
C VAL A 385 -0.01 14.25 8.32
N SER A 386 -0.03 13.92 7.03
CA SER A 386 -0.21 14.90 5.95
C SER A 386 -1.60 15.54 5.99
N ARG A 387 -2.67 14.75 6.14
CA ARG A 387 -4.06 15.23 6.25
C ARG A 387 -4.25 16.15 7.45
N LEU A 388 -3.66 15.79 8.57
CA LEU A 388 -3.71 16.55 9.81
C LEU A 388 -2.93 17.87 9.74
N SER A 389 -1.81 17.89 9.01
CA SER A 389 -1.00 19.10 8.81
C SER A 389 -1.61 20.04 7.75
N GLY A 390 -2.29 19.49 6.73
CA GLY A 390 -2.95 20.26 5.67
C GLY A 390 -4.28 20.91 6.07
N GLY A 391 -4.94 20.41 7.12
CA GLY A 391 -6.22 20.94 7.62
C GLY A 391 -6.14 22.34 8.25
N GLY A 392 -4.95 22.89 8.47
CA GLY A 392 -4.73 24.20 9.11
C GLY A 392 -4.63 25.41 8.18
N GLY A 393 -4.63 25.25 6.84
CA GLY A 393 -4.23 26.34 5.93
C GLY A 393 -4.99 26.49 4.60
N GLY A 394 -5.95 25.63 4.28
CA GLY A 394 -6.61 25.63 2.97
C GLY A 394 -7.90 26.44 2.92
N ARG A 395 -7.83 27.78 2.89
CA ARG A 395 -8.93 28.57 2.30
C ARG A 395 -8.96 28.22 0.81
N PRO A 396 -10.09 27.76 0.25
CA PRO A 396 -10.15 27.45 -1.17
C PRO A 396 -9.77 28.69 -2.00
N PRO A 397 -8.93 28.56 -3.04
CA PRO A 397 -8.65 29.67 -3.93
C PRO A 397 -9.99 30.14 -4.50
N ALA A 398 -10.26 31.45 -4.37
CA ALA A 398 -11.43 32.06 -4.97
C ALA A 398 -11.48 31.68 -6.45
N ALA A 399 -12.62 31.16 -6.89
CA ALA A 399 -12.84 30.72 -8.27
C ALA A 399 -12.37 31.81 -9.24
N GLY A 400 -11.22 31.56 -9.86
CA GLY A 400 -10.70 32.41 -10.93
C GLY A 400 -11.68 32.37 -12.08
N THR A 401 -12.21 33.54 -12.42
CA THR A 401 -13.07 33.78 -13.57
C THR A 401 -12.40 33.23 -14.83
N VAL A 402 -12.96 32.14 -15.36
CA VAL A 402 -12.60 31.60 -16.67
C VAL A 402 -12.95 32.67 -17.70
N ARG A 403 -11.92 33.33 -18.27
CA ARG A 403 -12.08 34.11 -19.50
C ARG A 403 -12.41 33.13 -20.62
N THR A 404 -13.60 33.24 -21.17
CA THR A 404 -14.01 32.56 -22.39
C THR A 404 -13.09 32.97 -23.54
N PRO A 405 -12.60 32.02 -24.35
CA PRO A 405 -11.88 32.35 -25.58
C PRO A 405 -12.86 32.96 -26.59
N SER A 406 -12.49 34.12 -27.13
CA SER A 406 -13.25 34.81 -28.17
C SER A 406 -13.26 34.00 -29.46
N SER A 407 -14.45 33.77 -30.01
CA SER A 407 -14.66 33.08 -31.28
C SER A 407 -13.94 33.78 -32.45
N PRO A 408 -13.35 33.02 -33.41
CA PRO A 408 -12.86 33.60 -34.66
C PRO A 408 -14.05 33.97 -35.55
N GLY A 409 -14.08 35.22 -36.02
CA GLY A 409 -15.10 35.73 -36.94
C GLY A 409 -15.01 35.11 -38.34
N PRO A 410 -16.09 35.18 -39.13
CA PRO A 410 -16.16 34.55 -40.46
C PRO A 410 -15.33 35.36 -41.47
N GLY A 411 -14.26 34.75 -41.97
CA GLY A 411 -13.49 35.26 -43.11
C GLY A 411 -14.30 35.13 -44.40
N GLY A 412 -14.60 36.26 -45.02
CA GLY A 412 -15.31 36.34 -46.30
C GLY A 412 -14.45 35.92 -47.49
N HIS A 413 -15.10 35.23 -48.43
CA HIS A 413 -14.60 35.04 -49.79
C HIS A 413 -14.62 36.36 -50.56
N ARG A 414 -13.48 36.72 -51.15
CA ARG A 414 -13.39 37.40 -52.45
C ARG A 414 -12.20 36.86 -53.22
#